data_AF-A0A831V6X6-F1
#
_entry.id   AF-A0A831V6X6-F1
#
_cell.length_a   1.000
_cell.length_b   1.000
_cell.length_c   1.000
_cell.angle_alpha   90.00
_cell.angle_beta   90.00
_cell.angle_gamma   90.00
#
_symmetry.space_group_name_H-M   'P 1'
#
loop_
_entity.id
_entity.type
_entity.pdbx_description
1 polymer ?
#
loop_
_entity_poly.entity_id
_entity_poly.type
_entity_poly.pdbx_seq_one_letter_code
_entity_poly.pdbx_strand_id
1 'polypeptide(L)'
;MYEEARRLAENGDYRGLALLCLKVLNSSDWDEAWAKASELAERSREYVILKFLAAAYALTNDRVYSVLTESGREFLARDLAVCIDKVAQLLELHPPRP
;
A
#
# COMPACT_ATOMS: atom_id res chain seq x y z
N MET A 1 2.94 -6.86 -11.35
CA MET A 1 2.33 -6.09 -10.25
C MET A 1 2.40 -4.59 -10.54
N TYR A 2 3.58 -4.04 -10.88
CA TYR A 2 3.71 -2.65 -11.32
C TYR A 2 2.72 -2.20 -12.41
N GLU A 3 2.66 -2.92 -13.53
CA GLU A 3 1.77 -2.56 -14.65
C GLU A 3 0.28 -2.58 -14.25
N GLU A 4 -0.11 -3.48 -13.35
CA GLU A 4 -1.47 -3.54 -12.84
C GLU A 4 -1.76 -2.36 -11.89
N ALA A 5 -0.85 -2.06 -10.97
CA ALA A 5 -0.96 -0.94 -10.06
C ALA A 5 -1.01 0.40 -10.80
N ARG A 6 -0.15 0.57 -11.80
CA ARG A 6 -0.13 1.73 -12.69
C ARG A 6 -1.45 1.89 -13.43
N ARG A 7 -1.94 0.82 -14.06
CA ARG A 7 -3.23 0.83 -14.78
C ARG A 7 -4.40 1.19 -13.86
N LEU A 8 -4.42 0.67 -12.63
CA LEU A 8 -5.46 0.99 -11.64
C LEU A 8 -5.41 2.47 -11.24
N ALA A 9 -4.21 3.00 -10.98
CA ALA A 9 -4.00 4.40 -10.66
C ALA A 9 -4.44 5.33 -11.82
N GLU A 10 -4.05 5.02 -13.06
CA GLU A 10 -4.39 5.78 -14.26
C GLU A 10 -5.90 5.77 -14.58
N ASN A 11 -6.59 4.66 -14.28
CA ASN A 11 -8.04 4.55 -14.46
C ASN A 11 -8.86 5.13 -13.29
N GLY A 12 -8.21 5.67 -12.26
CA GLY A 12 -8.88 6.17 -11.06
C GLY A 12 -9.48 5.09 -10.15
N ASP A 13 -9.11 3.81 -10.34
CA ASP A 13 -9.55 2.70 -9.50
C ASP A 13 -8.69 2.60 -8.23
N TYR A 14 -8.86 3.60 -7.35
CA TYR A 14 -8.08 3.73 -6.12
C TYR A 14 -8.38 2.63 -5.11
N ARG A 15 -9.62 2.13 -5.09
CA ARG A 15 -10.02 1.04 -4.22
C ARG A 15 -9.40 -0.28 -4.68
N GLY A 16 -9.44 -0.56 -5.98
CA GLY A 16 -8.74 -1.70 -6.57
C GLY A 16 -7.23 -1.65 -6.32
N LEU A 17 -6.62 -0.48 -6.46
CA LEU A 17 -5.19 -0.28 -6.17
C LEU A 17 -4.86 -0.58 -4.71
N ALA A 18 -5.65 -0.08 -3.76
CA ALA A 18 -5.43 -0.35 -2.34
C ALA A 18 -5.65 -1.82 -1.96
N LEU A 19 -6.59 -2.52 -2.60
CA LEU A 19 -6.77 -3.97 -2.42
C LEU A 19 -5.59 -4.77 -2.99
N LEU A 20 -5.03 -4.35 -4.12
CA LEU A 20 -3.79 -4.91 -4.65
C LEU A 20 -2.64 -4.75 -3.63
N CYS A 21 -2.59 -3.63 -2.91
CA CYS A 21 -1.59 -3.40 -1.87
C CYS A 21 -1.71 -4.41 -0.70
N LEU A 22 -2.92 -4.71 -0.22
CA LEU A 22 -3.14 -5.76 0.78
C LEU A 22 -2.71 -7.14 0.28
N LYS A 23 -2.99 -7.44 -0.99
CA LYS A 23 -2.57 -8.68 -1.63
C LYS A 23 -1.04 -8.82 -1.68
N VAL A 24 -0.32 -7.73 -1.98
CA VAL A 24 1.15 -7.71 -1.95
C VAL A 24 1.67 -8.03 -0.55
N LEU A 25 1.02 -7.49 0.49
CA LEU A 25 1.35 -7.76 1.89
C LEU A 25 0.91 -9.15 2.38
N ASN A 26 0.30 -9.96 1.50
CA ASN A 26 -0.30 -11.25 1.83
C ASN A 26 -1.14 -11.19 3.12
N SER A 27 -2.00 -10.18 3.22
CA SER A 27 -2.80 -9.90 4.42
C SER A 27 -4.28 -9.81 4.07
N SER A 28 -5.11 -10.32 4.96
CA SER A 28 -6.55 -10.44 4.77
C SER A 28 -7.34 -9.26 5.35
N ASP A 29 -6.74 -8.52 6.28
CA ASP A 29 -7.27 -7.31 6.87
C ASP A 29 -6.17 -6.26 7.14
N TRP A 30 -6.59 -5.06 7.53
CA TRP A 30 -5.70 -3.93 7.75
C TRP A 30 -4.87 -4.05 9.03
N ASP A 31 -5.40 -4.67 10.08
CA ASP A 31 -4.69 -4.80 11.37
C ASP A 31 -3.50 -5.76 11.22
N GLU A 32 -3.73 -6.88 10.53
CA GLU A 32 -2.69 -7.83 10.12
C GLU A 32 -1.63 -7.15 9.24
N ALA A 33 -2.06 -6.36 8.26
CA ALA A 33 -1.17 -5.63 7.38
C ALA A 33 -0.30 -4.62 8.15
N TRP A 34 -0.89 -3.90 9.11
CA TRP A 34 -0.17 -2.96 9.98
C TRP A 34 0.85 -3.66 10.85
N ALA A 35 0.49 -4.76 11.50
CA ALA A 35 1.40 -5.53 12.34
C ALA A 35 2.63 -6.00 11.52
N LYS A 36 2.40 -6.59 10.34
CA LYS A 36 3.49 -7.06 9.46
C LYS A 36 4.37 -5.91 8.97
N ALA A 37 3.76 -4.81 8.52
CA ALA A 37 4.50 -3.65 8.01
C ALA A 37 5.36 -3.00 9.11
N SER A 38 4.84 -2.91 10.34
CA SER A 38 5.58 -2.40 11.50
C SER A 38 6.77 -3.30 11.85
N GLU A 39 6.57 -4.62 11.95
CA GLU A 39 7.64 -5.57 12.25
C GLU A 39 8.73 -5.57 11.16
N LEU A 40 8.32 -5.42 9.89
CA LEU A 40 9.24 -5.31 8.77
C LEU A 40 10.03 -3.99 8.82
N ALA A 41 9.38 -2.87 9.07
CA ALA A 41 10.04 -1.58 9.17
C ALA A 41 11.05 -1.55 10.32
N GLU A 42 10.73 -2.16 11.46
CA GLU A 42 11.62 -2.23 12.61
C GLU A 42 12.90 -3.03 12.31
N ARG A 43 12.76 -4.21 11.67
CA ARG A 43 13.93 -5.06 11.36
C ARG A 43 14.81 -4.52 10.24
N SER A 44 14.20 -3.95 9.21
CA SER A 44 14.89 -3.56 7.97
C SER A 44 15.35 -2.10 7.99
N ARG A 45 14.76 -1.28 8.87
CA ARG A 45 14.85 0.20 8.86
C ARG A 45 14.36 0.83 7.56
N GLU A 46 13.56 0.10 6.78
CA GLU A 46 12.95 0.56 5.54
C GLU A 46 11.49 0.95 5.80
N TYR A 47 11.23 2.25 5.94
CA TYR A 47 9.92 2.78 6.34
C TYR A 47 8.95 3.00 5.17
N VAL A 48 9.38 2.76 3.94
CA VAL A 48 8.52 2.87 2.74
C VAL A 48 7.31 1.96 2.81
N ILE A 49 7.42 0.81 3.49
CA ILE A 49 6.29 -0.11 3.72
C ILE A 49 5.17 0.52 4.54
N LEU A 50 5.50 1.36 5.52
CA LEU A 50 4.50 2.04 6.36
C LEU A 50 3.82 3.17 5.58
N LYS A 51 4.59 3.91 4.78
CA LYS A 51 4.04 4.94 3.88
C LYS A 51 3.07 4.33 2.87
N PHE A 52 3.48 3.21 2.26
CA PHE A 52 2.67 2.44 1.34
C PHE A 52 1.36 1.99 2.00
N LEU A 53 1.44 1.39 3.19
CA LEU A 53 0.24 0.93 3.90
C LEU A 53 -0.68 2.07 4.30
N ALA A 54 -0.13 3.20 4.79
CA ALA A 54 -0.91 4.39 5.15
C ALA A 54 -1.71 4.95 3.96
N ALA A 55 -1.07 5.03 2.80
CA ALA A 55 -1.71 5.51 1.58
C ALA A 55 -2.85 4.56 1.12
N ALA A 56 -2.63 3.26 1.15
CA ALA A 56 -3.64 2.27 0.80
C ALA A 56 -4.83 2.30 1.77
N TYR A 57 -4.56 2.42 3.07
CA TYR A 57 -5.60 2.56 4.09
C TYR A 57 -6.42 3.83 3.91
N ALA A 58 -5.77 4.98 3.67
CA ALA A 58 -6.45 6.24 3.43
C ALA A 58 -7.41 6.20 2.23
N LEU A 59 -7.06 5.46 1.18
CA LEU A 59 -7.88 5.31 -0.03
C LEU A 59 -9.04 4.31 0.13
N THR A 60 -9.09 3.55 1.22
CA THR A 60 -10.14 2.54 1.47
C THR A 60 -10.98 2.83 2.70
N ASN A 61 -10.48 3.67 3.61
CA ASN A 61 -11.23 4.14 4.75
C ASN A 61 -12.20 5.25 4.32
N ASP A 62 -13.51 4.97 4.35
CA ASP A 62 -14.55 5.89 3.87
C ASP A 62 -14.47 7.29 4.52
N ARG A 63 -14.16 7.35 5.82
CA ARG A 63 -14.03 8.62 6.54
C ARG A 63 -12.86 9.43 6.00
N VAL A 64 -11.68 8.83 5.85
CA VAL A 64 -10.50 9.52 5.30
C VAL A 64 -10.74 9.88 3.83
N TYR A 65 -11.24 8.95 3.03
CA TYR A 65 -11.52 9.14 1.61
C TYR A 65 -12.46 10.32 1.36
N SER A 66 -13.51 10.47 2.18
CA SER A 66 -14.52 11.54 2.03
C SER A 66 -13.99 12.95 2.28
N VAL A 67 -12.92 13.10 3.07
CA VAL A 67 -12.31 14.41 3.37
C VAL A 67 -11.17 14.77 2.42
N LEU A 68 -10.66 13.79 1.67
CA LEU A 68 -9.63 14.04 0.66
C LEU A 68 -10.22 14.76 -0.56
N THR A 69 -9.44 15.69 -1.10
CA THR A 69 -9.70 16.23 -2.44
C THR A 69 -9.37 15.19 -3.51
N GLU A 70 -9.81 15.43 -4.74
CA GLU A 70 -9.41 14.61 -5.89
C GLU A 70 -7.89 14.51 -6.03
N SER A 71 -7.19 15.65 -5.99
CA SER A 71 -5.73 15.69 -6.05
C SER A 71 -5.07 14.94 -4.89
N GLY A 72 -5.68 14.96 -3.70
CA GLY A 72 -5.19 14.18 -2.55
C GLY A 72 -5.29 12.67 -2.79
N ARG A 73 -6.41 12.20 -3.35
CA ARG A 73 -6.57 10.79 -3.70
C ARG A 73 -5.62 10.36 -4.82
N GLU A 74 -5.50 11.19 -5.85
CA GLU A 74 -4.60 10.92 -6.97
C GLU A 74 -3.13 10.87 -6.53
N PHE A 75 -2.71 11.80 -5.66
CA PHE A 75 -1.38 11.79 -5.07
C PHE A 75 -1.08 10.47 -4.35
N LEU A 76 -1.99 10.02 -3.47
CA LEU A 76 -1.83 8.76 -2.75
C LEU A 76 -1.81 7.55 -3.70
N ALA A 77 -2.67 7.53 -4.71
CA ALA A 77 -2.73 6.45 -5.68
C ALA A 77 -1.44 6.36 -6.52
N ARG A 78 -0.92 7.49 -6.99
CA ARG A 78 0.36 7.53 -7.71
C ARG A 78 1.51 7.09 -6.81
N ASP A 79 1.52 7.52 -5.54
CA ASP A 79 2.52 7.12 -4.58
C ASP A 79 2.54 5.60 -4.34
N LEU A 80 1.35 4.99 -4.22
CA LEU A 80 1.20 3.53 -4.13
C LEU A 80 1.77 2.82 -5.36
N ALA A 81 1.42 3.29 -6.56
CA ALA A 81 1.90 2.69 -7.81
C ALA A 81 3.43 2.74 -7.93
N VAL A 82 4.06 3.82 -7.44
CA VAL A 82 5.53 3.94 -7.42
C VAL A 82 6.16 3.05 -6.34
N CYS A 83 5.54 2.96 -5.16
CA CYS A 83 6.12 2.24 -4.03
C CYS A 83 5.96 0.72 -4.11
N ILE A 84 5.01 0.20 -4.92
CA ILE A 84 4.64 -1.22 -4.92
C ILE A 84 5.82 -2.16 -5.22
N ASP A 85 6.70 -1.81 -6.16
CA ASP A 85 7.84 -2.65 -6.53
C ASP A 85 8.90 -2.66 -5.42
N LYS A 86 9.17 -1.51 -4.81
CA LYS A 86 10.10 -1.44 -3.67
C LYS A 86 9.56 -2.24 -2.49
N VAL A 87 8.25 -2.19 -2.24
CA VAL A 87 7.60 -3.00 -1.20
C VAL A 87 7.69 -4.49 -1.50
N ALA A 88 7.44 -4.91 -2.75
CA ALA A 88 7.59 -6.31 -3.15
C ALA A 88 9.03 -6.80 -2.94
N GLN A 89 10.03 -6.03 -3.38
CA GLN A 89 11.44 -6.34 -3.15
C GLN A 89 11.79 -6.46 -1.67
N LEU A 90 11.26 -5.57 -0.82
CA LEU A 90 11.50 -5.63 0.62
C LEU A 90 10.93 -6.91 1.25
N LEU A 91 9.76 -7.35 0.82
CA LEU A 91 9.13 -8.58 1.29
C LEU A 91 9.91 -9.83 0.83
N GLU A 92 10.50 -9.80 -0.36
CA GLU A 92 11.39 -10.88 -0.84
C GLU A 92 12.70 -10.95 -0.05
N LEU A 93 13.30 -9.79 0.28
CA LEU A 93 14.53 -9.70 1.07
C LEU A 93 14.31 -10.04 2.55
N HIS A 94 13.10 -9.80 3.05
CA HIS A 94 12.72 -10.00 4.45
C HIS A 94 11.38 -10.76 4.52
N PRO A 95 11.39 -12.07 4.21
CA PRO A 95 10.16 -12.84 4.23
C PRO A 95 9.52 -12.80 5.62
N PRO A 96 8.17 -12.76 5.68
CA PRO A 96 7.45 -12.79 6.95
C PRO A 96 7.82 -14.08 7.71
N ARG A 97 7.94 -13.96 9.03
CA ARG A 97 8.18 -15.15 9.87
C ARG A 97 6.93 -16.04 9.84
N PRO A 98 7.10 -17.37 9.87
CA PRO A 98 6.00 -18.31 9.99
C PRO A 98 5.25 -18.17 11.33
#